data_AF-A0A8T9BFK4-F1
#
_entry.id   AF-A0A8T9BFK4-F1
#
_cell.length_a   1.000
_cell.length_b   1.000
_cell.length_c   1.000
_cell.angle_alpha   90.00
_cell.angle_beta   90.00
_cell.angle_gamma   90.00
#
_symmetry.space_group_name_H-M   'P 1'
#
loop_
_entity.id
_entity.type
_entity.pdbx_description
1 polymer ?
#
loop_
_entity_poly.entity_id
_entity_poly.type
_entity_poly.pdbx_seq_one_letter_code
_entity_poly.pdbx_strand_id
1 'polypeptide(L)'
;MATQQPLSFRIAQTVGLTTTGLLAGISLSFTLVSVPRLLESPAPLLLKQWTNLYNEGKVTVPPLTIVASTMWAHLAYGASKAGTGSLEGGKYWGYVAAGVLSASFIPYTVLVMKGTNAKLLGRGMLSAEEIVKGQSVHQ
;
A
#
# COMPACT_ATOMS: atom_id res chain seq x y z
N MET A 1 -8.37 31.01 23.30
CA MET A 1 -8.91 29.71 23.76
C MET A 1 -8.84 28.73 22.60
N ALA A 2 -8.12 27.61 22.74
CA ALA A 2 -8.10 26.57 21.70
C ALA A 2 -9.47 25.89 21.66
N THR A 3 -10.23 26.11 20.59
CA THR A 3 -11.49 25.38 20.34
C THR A 3 -11.17 23.88 20.29
N GLN A 4 -11.58 23.15 21.32
CA GLN A 4 -11.41 21.71 21.41
C GLN A 4 -12.12 21.05 20.21
N GLN A 5 -11.36 20.47 19.28
CA GLN A 5 -11.94 19.68 18.20
C GLN A 5 -12.74 18.50 18.78
N PRO A 6 -13.88 18.12 18.16
CA PRO A 6 -14.69 17.00 18.61
C PRO A 6 -13.87 15.70 18.72
N LEU A 7 -14.19 14.86 19.70
CA LEU A 7 -13.48 13.59 19.95
C LEU A 7 -13.38 12.70 18.71
N SER A 8 -14.46 12.62 17.92
CA SER A 8 -14.50 11.87 16.66
C SER A 8 -13.46 12.35 15.64
N PHE A 9 -13.19 13.65 15.59
CA PHE A 9 -12.19 14.24 14.69
C PHE A 9 -10.78 13.82 15.09
N ARG A 10 -10.49 13.79 16.39
CA ARG A 10 -9.19 13.35 16.92
C ARG A 10 -8.95 11.86 16.68
N ILE A 11 -9.97 11.03 16.91
CA ILE A 11 -9.88 9.59 16.63
C ILE A 11 -9.59 9.35 15.15
N ALA A 12 -10.32 10.00 14.25
CA ALA A 12 -10.10 9.87 12.82
C ALA A 12 -8.68 10.35 12.39
N GLN A 13 -8.16 11.43 13.01
CA GLN A 13 -6.79 11.88 12.78
C GLN A 13 -5.75 10.85 13.24
N THR A 14 -5.89 10.31 14.46
CA THR A 14 -4.96 9.31 14.98
C THR A 14 -4.98 8.05 14.15
N VAL A 15 -6.17 7.51 13.83
CA VAL A 15 -6.30 6.32 12.99
C VAL A 15 -5.74 6.58 11.60
N GLY A 16 -6.12 7.70 10.97
CA GLY A 16 -5.59 8.09 9.66
C GLY A 16 -4.07 8.17 9.64
N LEU A 17 -3.47 8.85 10.62
CA LEU A 17 -2.01 9.03 10.72
C LEU A 17 -1.30 7.68 10.95
N THR A 18 -1.79 6.87 11.90
CA THR A 18 -1.20 5.56 12.20
C THR A 18 -1.29 4.63 10.99
N THR A 19 -2.45 4.53 10.33
CA THR A 19 -2.60 3.66 9.16
C THR A 19 -1.73 4.14 7.99
N THR A 20 -1.65 5.45 7.72
CA THR A 20 -0.73 5.96 6.67
C THR A 20 0.73 5.76 7.02
N GLY A 21 1.12 5.90 8.29
CA GLY A 21 2.48 5.65 8.75
C GLY A 21 2.88 4.19 8.57
N LEU A 22 1.97 3.25 8.86
CA LEU A 22 2.17 1.83 8.61
C LEU A 22 2.34 1.53 7.11
N LEU A 23 1.47 2.08 6.27
CA LEU A 23 1.58 1.92 4.81
C LEU A 23 2.91 2.46 4.25
N ALA A 24 3.33 3.63 4.74
CA ALA A 24 4.62 4.21 4.39
C ALA A 24 5.79 3.34 4.87
N GLY A 25 5.71 2.82 6.09
CA GLY A 25 6.71 1.91 6.66
C GLY A 25 6.85 0.61 5.88
N ILE A 26 5.73 -0.01 5.49
CA ILE A 26 5.73 -1.21 4.63
C ILE A 26 6.40 -0.90 3.29
N SER A 27 6.03 0.22 2.66
CA SER A 27 6.59 0.63 1.36
C SER A 27 8.09 0.89 1.43
N LEU A 28 8.54 1.59 2.48
CA LEU A 28 9.95 1.91 2.70
C LEU A 28 10.77 0.66 3.01
N SER A 29 10.25 -0.24 3.85
CA SER A 29 10.87 -1.53 4.15
C SER A 29 11.02 -2.38 2.89
N PHE A 30 9.99 -2.40 2.04
CA PHE A 30 10.02 -3.13 0.78
C PHE A 30 11.14 -2.63 -0.14
N THR A 31 11.26 -1.32 -0.33
CA THR A 31 12.29 -0.73 -1.19
C THR A 31 13.71 -0.88 -0.62
N LEU A 32 13.89 -0.66 0.69
CA LEU A 32 15.22 -0.66 1.29
C LEU A 32 15.74 -2.05 1.68
N VAL A 33 14.84 -2.99 1.98
CA VAL A 33 15.21 -4.30 2.52
C VAL A 33 14.78 -5.42 1.58
N SER A 34 13.50 -5.50 1.21
CA SER A 34 13.00 -6.65 0.45
C SER A 34 13.53 -6.70 -0.98
N VAL A 35 13.50 -5.58 -1.72
CA VAL A 35 13.95 -5.51 -3.12
C VAL A 35 15.42 -5.91 -3.30
N PRO A 36 16.40 -5.32 -2.58
CA PRO A 36 17.80 -5.72 -2.76
C PRO A 36 18.04 -7.19 -2.39
N ARG A 37 17.39 -7.71 -1.34
CA ARG A 37 17.52 -9.12 -0.95
C ARG A 37 16.92 -10.08 -1.98
N LEU A 38 15.84 -9.69 -2.65
CA LEU A 38 15.28 -10.46 -3.77
C LEU A 38 16.27 -10.53 -4.92
N LEU A 39 16.94 -9.42 -5.26
CA LEU A 39 17.90 -9.35 -6.37
C LEU A 39 19.19 -10.15 -6.13
N GLU A 40 19.55 -10.42 -4.87
CA GLU A 40 20.66 -11.31 -4.51
C GLU A 40 20.36 -12.80 -4.75
N SER A 41 19.07 -13.18 -4.86
CA SER A 41 18.66 -14.58 -4.97
C SER A 41 18.76 -15.10 -6.41
N PRO A 42 19.09 -16.40 -6.61
CA PRO A 42 19.03 -17.02 -7.94
C PRO A 42 17.64 -16.86 -8.57
N ALA A 43 17.58 -16.67 -9.89
CA ALA A 43 16.34 -16.41 -10.63
C ALA A 43 15.13 -17.28 -10.20
N PRO A 44 15.21 -18.63 -10.14
CA PRO A 44 14.07 -19.45 -9.71
C PRO A 44 13.55 -19.10 -8.30
N LEU A 45 14.46 -18.84 -7.36
CA LEU A 45 14.12 -18.51 -5.98
C LEU A 45 13.56 -17.09 -5.86
N LEU A 46 14.13 -16.14 -6.60
CA LEU A 46 13.65 -14.76 -6.70
C LEU A 46 12.18 -14.73 -7.14
N LEU A 47 11.84 -15.47 -8.20
CA LEU A 47 10.46 -15.49 -8.71
C LEU A 47 9.48 -16.11 -7.71
N LYS A 48 9.88 -17.15 -6.99
CA LYS A 48 9.07 -17.75 -5.92
C LYS A 48 8.86 -16.76 -4.77
N GLN A 49 9.92 -16.12 -4.31
CA GLN A 49 9.87 -15.14 -3.23
C GLN A 49 9.01 -13.92 -3.62
N TRP A 50 9.17 -13.39 -4.84
CA TRP A 50 8.34 -12.31 -5.37
C TRP A 50 6.86 -12.70 -5.42
N THR A 51 6.55 -13.90 -5.91
CA THR A 51 5.18 -14.38 -6.05
C THR A 51 4.47 -14.43 -4.70
N ASN A 52 5.13 -15.00 -3.69
CA ASN A 52 4.59 -15.06 -2.33
C ASN A 52 4.41 -13.67 -1.74
N LEU A 53 5.43 -12.82 -1.84
CA LEU A 53 5.40 -11.45 -1.32
C LEU A 53 4.29 -10.61 -1.96
N TYR A 54 4.09 -10.74 -3.27
CA TYR A 54 3.02 -10.06 -3.99
C TYR A 54 1.63 -10.59 -3.60
N ASN A 55 1.49 -11.91 -3.41
CA ASN A 55 0.23 -12.51 -2.96
C ASN A 55 -0.18 -12.01 -1.57
N GLU A 56 0.75 -11.99 -0.62
CA GLU A 56 0.51 -11.46 0.73
C GLU A 56 0.20 -9.95 0.71
N GLY A 57 0.96 -9.19 -0.08
CA GLY A 57 0.76 -7.73 -0.22
C GLY A 57 -0.61 -7.38 -0.78
N LYS A 58 -1.10 -8.13 -1.78
CA LYS A 58 -2.43 -7.94 -2.37
C LYS A 58 -3.57 -8.17 -1.38
N VAL A 59 -3.37 -9.00 -0.37
CA VAL A 59 -4.39 -9.26 0.67
C VAL A 59 -4.32 -8.20 1.77
N THR A 60 -3.10 -7.79 2.15
CA THR A 60 -2.87 -6.96 3.33
C THR A 60 -2.97 -5.44 3.07
N VAL A 61 -2.44 -4.96 1.95
CA VAL A 61 -2.32 -3.52 1.66
C VAL A 61 -3.67 -2.86 1.32
N PRO A 62 -4.55 -3.44 0.46
CA PRO A 62 -5.79 -2.76 0.09
C PRO A 62 -6.73 -2.44 1.26
N PRO A 63 -6.96 -3.34 2.25
CA PRO A 63 -7.77 -3.00 3.42
C PRO A 63 -7.22 -1.79 4.20
N LEU A 64 -5.90 -1.73 4.41
CA LEU A 64 -5.24 -0.61 5.09
C LEU A 64 -5.41 0.69 4.30
N THR A 65 -5.26 0.63 2.97
CA THR A 65 -5.49 1.78 2.09
C THR A 65 -6.93 2.30 2.18
N ILE A 66 -7.92 1.42 2.19
CA ILE A 66 -9.33 1.79 2.32
C ILE A 66 -9.59 2.46 3.67
N VAL A 67 -9.05 1.92 4.76
CA VAL A 67 -9.18 2.52 6.10
C VAL A 67 -8.57 3.92 6.11
N ALA A 68 -7.32 4.08 5.65
CA ALA A 68 -6.65 5.38 5.59
C ALA A 68 -7.45 6.39 4.74
N SER A 69 -7.83 6.01 3.53
CA SER A 69 -8.60 6.87 2.61
C SER A 69 -9.93 7.30 3.21
N THR A 70 -10.64 6.39 3.88
CA THR A 70 -11.94 6.68 4.50
C THR A 70 -11.80 7.66 5.66
N MET A 71 -10.76 7.50 6.50
CA MET A 71 -10.50 8.43 7.61
C MET A 71 -10.17 9.84 7.10
N TRP A 72 -9.33 9.96 6.07
CA TRP A 72 -9.00 11.25 5.47
C TRP A 72 -10.21 11.89 4.76
N ALA A 73 -11.03 11.11 4.08
CA ALA A 73 -12.28 11.59 3.47
C ALA A 73 -13.27 12.13 4.52
N HIS A 74 -13.41 11.44 5.65
CA HIS A 74 -14.24 11.89 6.76
C HIS A 74 -13.73 13.23 7.35
N LEU A 75 -12.41 13.37 7.50
CA LEU A 75 -11.78 14.61 7.97
C LEU A 75 -11.95 15.77 6.98
N ALA A 76 -11.80 15.50 5.68
CA ALA A 76 -12.01 16.48 4.63
C ALA A 76 -13.47 16.96 4.59
N TYR A 77 -14.44 16.05 4.71
CA TYR A 77 -15.86 16.38 4.78
C TYR A 77 -16.18 17.26 6.01
N GLY A 78 -15.64 16.91 7.18
CA GLY A 78 -15.78 17.73 8.39
C GLY A 78 -15.16 19.12 8.25
N ALA A 79 -13.99 19.23 7.64
CA ALA A 79 -13.31 20.51 7.38
C ALA A 79 -14.06 21.39 6.35
N SER A 80 -14.73 20.76 5.38
CA SER A 80 -15.59 21.47 4.41
C SER A 80 -16.83 22.04 5.08
N LYS A 81 -17.49 21.28 5.97
CA LYS A 81 -18.74 21.70 6.64
C LYS A 81 -18.51 22.78 7.70
N ALA A 82 -17.35 22.80 8.33
CA ALA A 82 -16.99 23.77 9.37
C ALA A 82 -16.67 25.18 8.85
N GLY A 83 -16.85 25.47 7.56
CA GLY A 83 -16.51 26.77 6.95
C GLY A 83 -15.01 27.02 6.81
N THR A 84 -14.16 26.11 7.32
CA THR A 84 -12.70 26.09 7.13
C THR A 84 -12.27 25.63 5.73
N GLY A 85 -13.23 25.37 4.84
CA GLY A 85 -13.02 25.07 3.42
C GLY A 85 -12.74 26.31 2.55
N SER A 86 -12.70 27.51 3.13
CA SER A 86 -12.11 28.69 2.49
C SER A 86 -10.65 28.41 2.13
N LEU A 87 -10.18 28.98 1.02
CA LEU A 87 -8.78 28.95 0.56
C LEU A 87 -7.77 29.39 1.65
N GLU A 88 -8.22 30.04 2.71
CA GLU A 88 -7.44 30.46 3.88
C GLU A 88 -7.23 29.33 4.93
N GLY A 89 -8.03 28.26 4.91
CA GLY A 89 -7.96 27.14 5.85
C GLY A 89 -7.16 25.96 5.30
N GLY A 90 -5.83 26.04 5.30
CA GLY A 90 -4.92 25.04 4.67
C GLY A 90 -5.08 23.57 5.10
N LYS A 91 -5.92 23.25 6.09
CA LYS A 91 -6.17 21.88 6.59
C LYS A 91 -7.02 21.04 5.64
N TYR A 92 -7.96 21.64 4.90
CA TYR A 92 -8.84 20.90 3.99
C TYR A 92 -8.04 20.23 2.86
N TRP A 93 -7.20 21.01 2.17
CA TRP A 93 -6.35 20.50 1.09
C TRP A 93 -5.37 19.45 1.57
N GLY A 94 -4.86 19.55 2.81
CA GLY A 94 -4.03 18.52 3.42
C GLY A 94 -4.75 17.18 3.57
N TYR A 95 -6.00 17.19 4.04
CA TYR A 95 -6.80 15.96 4.18
C TYR A 95 -7.19 15.37 2.82
N VAL A 96 -7.55 16.21 1.86
CA VAL A 96 -7.84 15.76 0.48
C VAL A 96 -6.58 15.14 -0.14
N ALA A 97 -5.45 15.81 -0.06
CA ALA A 97 -4.18 15.31 -0.60
C ALA A 97 -3.78 13.97 0.06
N ALA A 98 -3.89 13.85 1.38
CA ALA A 98 -3.60 12.62 2.10
C ALA A 98 -4.56 11.48 1.70
N GLY A 99 -5.85 11.78 1.53
CA GLY A 99 -6.85 10.82 1.08
C GLY A 99 -6.58 10.33 -0.35
N VAL A 100 -6.34 11.25 -1.28
CA VAL A 100 -6.01 10.92 -2.69
C VAL A 100 -4.73 10.11 -2.77
N LEU A 101 -3.68 10.52 -2.04
CA LEU A 101 -2.40 9.81 -2.06
C LEU A 101 -2.54 8.40 -1.48
N SER A 102 -3.31 8.25 -0.40
CA SER A 102 -3.63 6.92 0.16
C SER A 102 -4.38 6.08 -0.87
N ALA A 103 -5.49 6.60 -1.43
CA ALA A 103 -6.29 5.90 -2.43
C ALA A 103 -5.50 5.51 -3.68
N SER A 104 -4.46 6.27 -4.04
CA SER A 104 -3.63 6.05 -5.22
C SER A 104 -2.79 4.76 -5.19
N PHE A 105 -2.60 4.13 -4.02
CA PHE A 105 -1.88 2.85 -3.88
C PHE A 105 -2.48 1.74 -4.77
N ILE A 106 -3.80 1.62 -4.79
CA ILE A 106 -4.51 0.59 -5.57
C ILE A 106 -4.37 0.81 -7.08
N PRO A 107 -4.75 1.97 -7.65
CA PRO A 107 -4.63 2.21 -9.09
C PRO A 107 -3.18 2.24 -9.55
N TYR A 108 -2.23 2.72 -8.74
CA TYR A 108 -0.80 2.62 -9.07
C TYR A 108 -0.37 1.17 -9.27
N THR A 109 -0.75 0.29 -8.34
CA THR A 109 -0.42 -1.14 -8.41
C THR A 109 -1.06 -1.81 -9.64
N VAL A 110 -2.33 -1.50 -9.93
CA VAL A 110 -3.05 -2.11 -11.06
C VAL A 110 -2.58 -1.57 -12.41
N LEU A 111 -2.31 -0.27 -12.54
CA LEU A 111 -1.96 0.34 -13.82
C LEU A 111 -0.47 0.15 -14.15
N VAL A 112 0.41 0.34 -13.16
CA VAL A 112 1.86 0.33 -13.38
C VAL A 112 2.43 -1.07 -13.20
N MET A 113 2.03 -1.79 -12.14
CA MET A 113 2.65 -3.07 -11.82
C MET A 113 2.00 -4.28 -12.48
N LYS A 114 0.76 -4.19 -13.01
CA LYS A 114 0.06 -5.35 -13.60
C LYS A 114 0.86 -6.02 -14.73
N GLY A 115 1.48 -5.24 -15.63
CA GLY A 115 2.26 -5.80 -16.73
C GLY A 115 3.51 -6.54 -16.26
N THR A 116 4.24 -5.95 -15.31
CA THR A 116 5.43 -6.55 -14.69
C THR A 116 5.06 -7.79 -13.87
N ASN A 117 4.01 -7.70 -13.05
CA ASN A 117 3.53 -8.80 -12.23
C ASN A 117 3.01 -9.97 -13.06
N ALA A 118 2.32 -9.72 -14.17
CA ALA A 118 1.88 -10.78 -15.07
C ALA A 118 3.07 -11.58 -15.64
N LYS A 119 4.14 -10.87 -16.06
CA LYS A 119 5.36 -11.52 -16.56
C LYS A 119 6.10 -12.29 -15.48
N LEU A 120 6.24 -11.72 -14.28
CA LEU A 120 6.96 -12.35 -13.16
C LEU A 120 6.20 -13.56 -12.61
N LEU A 121 4.87 -13.47 -12.46
CA LEU A 121 4.05 -14.59 -12.00
C LEU A 121 4.03 -15.72 -13.03
N GLY A 122 3.92 -15.40 -14.33
CA GLY A 122 3.97 -16.39 -15.40
C GLY A 122 5.31 -17.15 -15.44
N ARG A 123 6.43 -16.44 -15.33
CA ARG A 123 7.76 -17.08 -15.26
C ARG A 123 7.97 -17.85 -13.96
N GLY A 124 7.36 -17.42 -12.85
CA GLY A 124 7.49 -18.08 -11.55
C GLY A 124 6.81 -19.44 -11.52
N MET A 125 5.65 -19.55 -12.16
CA MET A 125 4.95 -20.83 -12.32
C MET A 125 5.75 -21.80 -13.19
N LEU A 126 6.30 -21.34 -14.32
CA LEU A 126 7.14 -22.18 -15.20
C LEU A 126 8.38 -22.70 -14.46
N SER A 127 9.08 -21.84 -13.73
CA SER A 127 10.27 -22.22 -12.98
C SER A 127 9.95 -23.20 -11.83
N ALA A 128 8.79 -23.05 -11.18
CA ALA A 128 8.35 -24.02 -10.17
C ALA A 128 8.08 -25.40 -10.77
N GLU A 129 7.48 -25.47 -11.96
CA GLU A 129 7.22 -26.73 -12.67
C GLU A 129 8.52 -27.44 -13.09
N GLU A 130 9.52 -26.68 -13.56
CA GLU A 130 10.85 -27.20 -13.90
C GLU A 130 11.59 -27.74 -12.67
N ILE A 131 11.51 -27.08 -11.51
CA ILE A 131 12.10 -27.57 -10.26
C ILE A 131 11.43 -28.89 -9.84
N VAL A 132 10.10 -28.99 -9.93
CA VAL A 132 9.37 -30.21 -9.58
C VAL A 132 9.76 -31.37 -10.51
N LYS A 133 9.86 -31.13 -11.81
CA LYS A 133 10.32 -32.13 -12.79
C LYS A 133 11.79 -32.51 -12.56
N GLY A 134 12.67 -31.55 -12.28
CA GLY A 134 14.08 -31.80 -11.99
C GLY A 134 14.30 -32.61 -10.71
N GLN A 135 13.48 -32.39 -9.67
CA GLN A 135 13.52 -33.20 -8.45
C GLN A 135 12.98 -34.63 -8.66
N SER A 136 12.01 -34.83 -9.57
CA SER A 136 11.49 -36.18 -9.86
C SER A 136 12.41 -37.05 -10.72
N VAL A 137 13.40 -36.46 -11.40
CA VAL A 137 14.40 -37.19 -12.20
C VAL A 137 15.58 -37.70 -11.35
N HIS A 138 15.72 -37.18 -10.13
CA HIS A 138 16.77 -37.55 -9.18
C HIS A 138 16.27 -38.38 -8.00
N GLN A 139 15.03 -38.90 -8.05
CA GLN A 139 14.50 -39.94 -7.16
C GLN A 139 14.29 -41.23 -7.94
#